data_AF-A0A529U6J9-F1
#
_entry.id   AF-A0A529U6J9-F1
#
_cell.length_a   1.000
_cell.length_b   1.000
_cell.length_c   1.000
_cell.angle_alpha   90.00
_cell.angle_beta   90.00
_cell.angle_gamma   90.00
#
_symmetry.space_group_name_H-M   'P 1'
#
loop_
_entity.id
_entity.type
_entity.pdbx_description
1 polymer ?
#
loop_
_entity_poly.entity_id
_entity_poly.type
_entity_poly.pdbx_seq_one_letter_code
_entity_poly.pdbx_strand_id
1 'polypeptide(L)'
;MAVREWPGCPDQLQPSIRHLLALVERLEDAGDTLSLPNEMLLELPARVLATLGLPDPAAIMLRLELTGRVESPDGHIRAIWEDRSSRRLNPSVDGIMVQTAAGKSRLTSKTFRILRAVENYNGTTGQPDRISSWLPVQQEIEALIGDEVRPEKLLSELKIYQAGAFGLDVRQSIEGPIFDPVLMGPAARESPIDDTPDALDNDDLTEAQAEKSALLRHSESEQFLKSFFADHLSTRPAYVVGRNTYVVVEPDTRAALDVVKRLRRASTTERQQFIKNPRSFLVEAMPELGEAAARIFVETPQYSDRVKGLGLWEKPNLAWLARKSTGWLPEGFVLPIGSRRLELDEDGLRELAEAAEKADSEGNSNVSFRGEDYSYDEVADALAKLSRDFAEEQGSFERDTSVDPEKQEPDRNVLIIDDHIEEASSASTRQRRMEMPQVFPSDLVRTDPKRHQQEGFKWFVMAWKSGYPGVLLADDMGLGKTLQALSFLAWFRTNRSAMATGSTEFAGPILIVAPTALLRNWQKEAETHLQEDALGDCVEAFGPGLRRLR
;
A
#
# COMPACT_ATOMS: atom_id res chain seq x y z
N MET A 1 -30.38 -10.12 36.10
CA MET A 1 -31.29 -8.99 35.87
C MET A 1 -32.43 -9.53 35.04
N ALA A 2 -33.65 -9.48 35.56
CA ALA A 2 -34.79 -10.12 34.92
C ALA A 2 -35.03 -9.48 33.54
N VAL A 3 -35.54 -10.24 32.56
CA VAL A 3 -35.81 -9.72 31.20
C VAL A 3 -36.67 -8.45 31.24
N ARG A 4 -37.56 -8.35 32.22
CA ARG A 4 -38.46 -7.21 32.46
C ARG A 4 -37.75 -5.91 32.85
N GLU A 5 -36.51 -6.01 33.32
CA GLU A 5 -35.68 -4.87 33.76
C GLU A 5 -34.75 -4.38 32.64
N TRP A 6 -34.61 -5.14 31.55
CA TRP A 6 -33.74 -4.80 30.42
C TRP A 6 -34.11 -3.49 29.72
N PRO A 7 -35.39 -3.09 29.58
CA PRO A 7 -35.74 -1.79 29.02
C PRO A 7 -35.16 -0.59 29.80
N GLY A 8 -34.83 -0.77 31.08
CA GLY A 8 -34.24 0.28 31.94
C GLY A 8 -32.71 0.39 31.87
N CYS A 9 -32.04 -0.41 31.04
CA CYS A 9 -30.58 -0.37 30.92
C CYS A 9 -30.06 0.89 30.21
N PRO A 10 -28.79 1.26 30.44
CA PRO A 10 -28.13 2.36 29.72
C PRO A 10 -28.28 2.25 28.19
N ASP A 11 -28.43 3.39 27.52
CA ASP A 11 -28.68 3.48 26.07
C ASP A 11 -27.66 2.71 25.22
N GLN A 12 -26.41 2.61 25.70
CA GLN A 12 -25.33 1.88 25.03
C GLN A 12 -25.63 0.37 24.87
N LEU A 13 -26.44 -0.22 25.76
CA LEU A 13 -26.81 -1.63 25.76
C LEU A 13 -28.11 -1.92 25.00
N GLN A 14 -28.92 -0.90 24.72
CA GLN A 14 -30.24 -1.03 24.10
C GLN A 14 -30.23 -1.73 22.73
N PRO A 15 -29.22 -1.55 21.84
CA PRO A 15 -29.13 -2.32 20.60
C PRO A 15 -28.94 -3.83 20.84
N SER A 16 -28.08 -4.21 21.79
CA SER A 16 -27.85 -5.61 22.14
C SER A 16 -29.07 -6.22 22.82
N ILE A 17 -29.73 -5.46 23.69
CA ILE A 17 -30.97 -5.86 24.37
C ILE A 17 -32.09 -6.14 23.36
N ARG A 18 -32.24 -5.31 22.31
CA ARG A 18 -33.22 -5.56 21.24
C ARG A 18 -33.02 -6.91 20.57
N HIS A 19 -31.78 -7.28 20.25
CA HIS A 19 -31.48 -8.59 19.69
C HIS A 19 -31.80 -9.74 20.66
N LEU A 20 -31.51 -9.57 21.94
CA LEU A 20 -31.79 -10.58 22.96
C LEU A 20 -33.30 -10.72 23.24
N LEU A 21 -34.05 -9.62 23.25
CA LEU A 21 -35.51 -9.64 23.41
C LEU A 21 -36.20 -10.38 22.25
N ALA A 22 -35.73 -10.18 21.02
CA ALA A 22 -36.23 -10.93 19.87
C ALA A 22 -35.99 -12.45 20.01
N LEU A 23 -34.89 -12.86 20.65
CA LEU A 23 -34.62 -14.27 20.95
C LEU A 23 -35.49 -14.80 22.09
N VAL A 24 -35.72 -14.00 23.13
CA VAL A 24 -36.63 -14.33 24.25
C VAL A 24 -38.04 -14.58 23.73
N GLU A 25 -38.56 -13.69 22.88
CA GLU A 25 -39.87 -13.86 22.25
C GLU A 25 -39.94 -15.13 21.41
N ARG A 26 -38.86 -15.46 20.67
CA ARG A 26 -38.78 -16.65 19.83
C ARG A 26 -38.69 -17.96 20.63
N LEU A 27 -38.11 -17.92 21.81
CA LEU A 27 -37.89 -19.10 22.67
C LEU A 27 -38.99 -19.29 23.73
N GLU A 28 -39.96 -18.38 23.80
CA GLU A 28 -41.01 -18.35 24.82
C GLU A 28 -40.45 -18.38 26.27
N ASP A 29 -39.23 -17.88 26.47
CA ASP A 29 -38.49 -17.98 27.73
C ASP A 29 -38.60 -16.68 28.55
N ALA A 30 -39.49 -16.65 29.54
CA ALA A 30 -39.78 -15.46 30.36
C ALA A 30 -39.11 -15.49 31.75
N GLY A 31 -38.08 -16.33 31.93
CA GLY A 31 -37.37 -16.49 33.21
C GLY A 31 -36.33 -15.41 33.52
N ASP A 32 -35.70 -15.53 34.70
CA ASP A 32 -34.59 -14.65 35.13
C ASP A 32 -33.24 -15.03 34.48
N THR A 33 -33.20 -16.17 33.78
CA THR A 33 -32.04 -16.73 33.10
C THR A 33 -32.45 -17.18 31.70
N LEU A 34 -31.80 -16.64 30.67
CA LEU A 34 -31.99 -17.05 29.28
C LEU A 34 -30.97 -18.14 28.91
N SER A 35 -31.43 -19.33 28.54
CA SER A 35 -30.56 -20.42 28.07
C SER A 35 -30.57 -20.49 26.55
N LEU A 36 -29.42 -20.23 25.92
CA LEU A 36 -29.27 -20.27 24.47
C LEU A 36 -28.42 -21.47 24.03
N PRO A 37 -28.87 -22.23 23.01
CA PRO A 37 -27.98 -23.16 22.32
C PRO A 37 -26.75 -22.43 21.77
N ASN A 38 -25.58 -23.06 21.85
CA ASN A 38 -24.31 -22.50 21.37
C ASN A 38 -24.39 -22.06 19.90
N GLU A 39 -25.11 -22.81 19.07
CA GLU A 39 -25.34 -22.53 17.67
C GLU A 39 -26.14 -21.25 17.46
N MET A 40 -27.12 -20.97 18.32
CA MET A 40 -27.90 -19.73 18.26
C MET A 40 -27.12 -18.54 18.80
N LEU A 41 -26.35 -18.76 19.87
CA LEU A 41 -25.49 -17.74 20.46
C LEU A 41 -24.45 -17.26 19.42
N LEU A 42 -23.76 -18.17 18.75
CA LEU A 42 -22.70 -17.84 17.79
C LEU A 42 -23.17 -17.20 16.48
N GLU A 43 -24.48 -17.12 16.23
CA GLU A 43 -25.07 -16.38 15.10
C GLU A 43 -25.39 -14.91 15.45
N LEU A 44 -25.25 -14.52 16.72
CA LEU A 44 -25.46 -13.13 17.12
C LEU A 44 -24.33 -12.22 16.60
N PRO A 45 -24.62 -10.94 16.32
CA PRO A 45 -23.61 -9.96 15.91
C PRO A 45 -22.48 -9.85 16.94
N ALA A 46 -21.24 -9.58 16.51
CA ALA A 46 -20.10 -9.58 17.44
C ALA A 46 -20.24 -8.54 18.56
N ARG A 47 -20.88 -7.40 18.29
CA ARG A 47 -21.20 -6.41 19.33
C ARG A 47 -22.07 -7.00 20.44
N VAL A 48 -23.08 -7.80 20.11
CA VAL A 48 -23.94 -8.45 21.11
C VAL A 48 -23.13 -9.46 21.92
N LEU A 49 -22.28 -10.25 21.26
CA LEU A 49 -21.40 -11.21 21.92
C LEU A 49 -20.39 -10.53 22.87
N ALA A 50 -19.79 -9.43 22.44
CA ALA A 50 -18.89 -8.62 23.26
C ALA A 50 -19.61 -8.03 24.48
N THR A 51 -20.84 -7.51 24.30
CA THR A 51 -21.70 -7.04 25.40
C THR A 51 -22.02 -8.15 26.40
N LEU A 52 -22.17 -9.40 25.94
CA LEU A 52 -22.36 -10.59 26.78
C LEU A 52 -21.07 -11.08 27.46
N GLY A 53 -19.92 -10.43 27.20
CA GLY A 53 -18.63 -10.78 27.78
C GLY A 53 -17.94 -11.97 27.10
N LEU A 54 -18.37 -12.36 25.90
CA LEU A 54 -17.71 -13.40 25.12
C LEU A 54 -16.45 -12.81 24.43
N PRO A 55 -15.31 -13.53 24.47
CA PRO A 55 -14.07 -13.06 23.86
C PRO A 55 -14.14 -13.09 22.34
N ASP A 56 -13.15 -12.49 21.69
CA ASP A 56 -13.05 -12.52 20.24
C ASP A 56 -12.77 -13.93 19.70
N PRO A 57 -13.11 -14.17 18.42
CA PRO A 57 -12.84 -15.43 17.76
C PRO A 57 -11.35 -15.79 17.77
N ALA A 58 -11.07 -17.06 17.99
CA ALA A 58 -9.71 -17.59 18.02
C ALA A 58 -9.02 -17.42 16.65
N ALA A 59 -7.81 -16.85 16.63
CA ALA A 59 -6.99 -16.76 15.43
C ALA A 59 -6.26 -18.07 15.14
N ILE A 60 -7.01 -19.17 15.02
CA ILE A 60 -6.51 -20.52 14.81
C ILE A 60 -7.12 -21.11 13.54
N MET A 61 -6.35 -21.98 12.88
CA MET A 61 -6.78 -22.77 11.73
C MET A 61 -7.20 -24.16 12.20
N LEU A 62 -8.32 -24.66 11.67
CA LEU A 62 -8.74 -26.05 11.85
C LEU A 62 -8.45 -26.82 10.56
N ARG A 63 -7.62 -27.85 10.68
CA ARG A 63 -7.35 -28.82 9.62
C ARG A 63 -8.03 -30.14 9.97
N LEU A 64 -8.78 -30.69 9.03
CA LEU A 64 -9.42 -32.01 9.17
C LEU A 64 -8.70 -33.03 8.30
N GLU A 65 -8.31 -34.15 8.90
CA GLU A 65 -7.68 -35.28 8.23
C GLU A 65 -8.50 -36.56 8.48
N LEU A 66 -9.02 -37.19 7.42
CA LEU A 66 -9.64 -38.51 7.53
C LEU A 66 -8.58 -39.61 7.46
N THR A 67 -8.56 -40.46 8.47
CA THR A 67 -7.84 -41.74 8.45
C THR A 67 -8.83 -42.88 8.22
N GLY A 68 -8.56 -43.76 7.25
CA GLY A 68 -9.48 -44.83 6.86
C GLY A 68 -10.51 -44.38 5.83
N ARG A 69 -11.63 -45.11 5.71
CA ARG A 69 -12.77 -44.74 4.86
C ARG A 69 -13.92 -44.26 5.73
N VAL A 70 -14.82 -43.46 5.16
CA VAL A 70 -15.90 -42.84 5.92
C VAL A 70 -16.90 -43.88 6.44
N GLU A 71 -17.17 -44.88 5.61
CA GLU A 71 -18.06 -46.01 5.85
C GLU A 71 -17.42 -47.09 6.73
N SER A 72 -16.11 -47.05 6.94
CA SER A 72 -15.40 -48.12 7.63
C SER A 72 -15.45 -47.95 9.15
N PRO A 73 -15.48 -49.06 9.92
CA PRO A 73 -15.51 -49.01 11.38
C PRO A 73 -14.29 -48.29 11.99
N ASP A 74 -13.16 -48.30 11.29
CA ASP A 74 -11.89 -47.64 11.63
C ASP A 74 -11.78 -46.19 11.12
N GLY A 75 -12.77 -45.69 10.38
CA GLY A 75 -12.83 -44.31 9.91
C GLY A 75 -12.75 -43.30 11.07
N HIS A 76 -11.83 -42.36 10.99
CA HIS A 76 -11.68 -41.36 12.04
C HIS A 76 -11.21 -40.03 11.45
N ILE A 77 -11.83 -38.94 11.88
CA ILE A 77 -11.47 -37.59 11.43
C ILE A 77 -10.68 -36.93 12.54
N ARG A 78 -9.40 -36.67 12.30
CA ARG A 78 -8.55 -35.92 13.21
C ARG A 78 -8.74 -34.43 12.97
N ALA A 79 -9.13 -33.71 14.03
CA ALA A 79 -9.07 -32.26 14.09
C ALA A 79 -7.68 -31.83 14.56
N ILE A 80 -6.93 -31.13 13.70
CA ILE A 80 -5.61 -30.59 13.99
C ILE A 80 -5.74 -29.07 14.02
N TRP A 81 -5.28 -28.46 15.11
CA TRP A 81 -5.27 -27.02 15.27
C TRP A 81 -3.91 -26.46 14.88
N GLU A 82 -3.90 -25.37 14.12
CA GLU A 82 -2.67 -24.70 13.69
C GLU A 82 -2.79 -23.18 13.92
N ASP A 83 -1.66 -22.49 14.10
CA ASP A 83 -1.61 -21.03 14.09
C ASP A 83 -1.42 -20.48 12.66
N ARG A 84 -1.36 -19.14 12.54
CA ARG A 84 -1.11 -18.42 11.28
C ARG A 84 0.19 -18.84 10.58
N SER A 85 1.17 -19.34 11.32
CA SER A 85 2.45 -19.83 10.80
C SER A 85 2.45 -21.34 10.53
N SER A 86 1.27 -21.98 10.49
CA SER A 86 1.10 -23.43 10.32
C SER A 86 1.78 -24.26 11.42
N ARG A 87 2.04 -23.66 12.58
CA ARG A 87 2.55 -24.40 13.75
C ARG A 87 1.39 -25.06 14.45
N ARG A 88 1.54 -26.35 14.76
CA ARG A 88 0.51 -27.10 15.49
C ARG A 88 0.28 -26.51 16.88
N LEU A 89 -0.99 -26.38 17.23
CA LEU A 89 -1.49 -25.94 18.52
C LEU A 89 -2.22 -27.08 19.23
N ASN A 90 -2.22 -27.05 20.56
CA ASN A 90 -3.04 -27.93 21.39
C ASN A 90 -3.98 -27.08 22.26
N PRO A 91 -4.99 -26.44 21.65
CA PRO A 91 -5.95 -25.66 22.42
C PRO A 91 -6.81 -26.56 23.32
N SER A 92 -7.16 -26.06 24.50
CA SER A 92 -8.24 -26.65 25.29
C SER A 92 -9.55 -26.04 24.82
N VAL A 93 -10.46 -26.88 24.33
CA VAL A 93 -11.77 -26.48 23.82
C VAL A 93 -12.83 -26.95 24.81
N ASP A 94 -13.67 -26.01 25.28
CA ASP A 94 -14.82 -26.29 26.14
C ASP A 94 -16.06 -25.59 25.58
N GLY A 95 -16.95 -26.35 24.96
CA GLY A 95 -18.09 -25.82 24.21
C GLY A 95 -17.63 -24.91 23.07
N ILE A 96 -17.95 -23.62 23.18
CA ILE A 96 -17.54 -22.59 22.21
C ILE A 96 -16.22 -21.91 22.59
N MET A 97 -15.73 -22.13 23.81
CA MET A 97 -14.56 -21.44 24.34
C MET A 97 -13.29 -22.20 23.96
N VAL A 98 -12.27 -21.43 23.58
CA VAL A 98 -10.96 -21.95 23.22
C VAL A 98 -9.90 -21.26 24.05
N GLN A 99 -9.18 -22.05 24.83
CA GLN A 99 -8.02 -21.60 25.58
C GLN A 99 -6.75 -21.96 24.81
N THR A 100 -5.98 -20.94 24.46
CA THR A 100 -4.64 -21.07 23.86
C THR A 100 -3.59 -20.45 24.77
N ALA A 101 -2.31 -20.57 24.39
CA ALA A 101 -1.22 -19.83 25.04
C ALA A 101 -1.35 -18.31 24.88
N ALA A 102 -2.04 -17.84 23.83
CA ALA A 102 -2.29 -16.42 23.58
C ALA A 102 -3.46 -15.86 24.40
N GLY A 103 -4.27 -16.71 25.05
CA GLY A 103 -5.39 -16.30 25.89
C GLY A 103 -6.68 -17.06 25.64
N LYS A 104 -7.77 -16.53 26.20
CA LYS A 104 -9.15 -17.02 26.01
C LYS A 104 -9.74 -16.41 24.75
N SER A 105 -10.34 -17.26 23.93
CA SER A 105 -10.98 -16.91 22.67
C SER A 105 -12.19 -17.80 22.46
N ARG A 106 -12.93 -17.62 21.36
CA ARG A 106 -14.08 -18.48 21.03
C ARG A 106 -14.01 -19.05 19.62
N LEU A 107 -14.74 -20.14 19.38
CA LEU A 107 -15.00 -20.66 18.05
C LEU A 107 -16.01 -19.78 17.30
N THR A 108 -16.00 -19.86 15.97
CA THR A 108 -17.11 -19.35 15.15
C THR A 108 -18.24 -20.37 15.08
N SER A 109 -19.43 -19.92 14.70
CA SER A 109 -20.59 -20.80 14.46
C SER A 109 -20.22 -21.97 13.55
N LYS A 110 -19.55 -21.69 12.42
CA LYS A 110 -19.17 -22.72 11.44
C LYS A 110 -18.14 -23.71 11.98
N THR A 111 -17.06 -23.23 12.59
CA THR A 111 -16.04 -24.11 13.17
C THR A 111 -16.63 -24.97 14.28
N PHE A 112 -17.49 -24.40 15.13
CA PHE A 112 -18.18 -25.14 16.18
C PHE A 112 -19.08 -26.24 15.61
N ARG A 113 -19.94 -25.94 14.62
CA ARG A 113 -20.83 -26.94 14.00
C ARG A 113 -20.06 -28.08 13.35
N ILE A 114 -19.00 -27.76 12.61
CA ILE A 114 -18.13 -28.77 11.99
C ILE A 114 -17.47 -29.64 13.06
N LEU A 115 -16.93 -29.04 14.12
CA LEU A 115 -16.30 -29.79 15.21
C LEU A 115 -17.30 -30.72 15.89
N ARG A 116 -18.52 -30.25 16.16
CA ARG A 116 -19.60 -31.08 16.76
C ARG A 116 -20.03 -32.21 15.85
N ALA A 117 -20.18 -31.95 14.55
CA ALA A 117 -20.48 -33.00 13.58
C ALA A 117 -19.35 -34.05 13.53
N VAL A 118 -18.09 -33.62 13.54
CA VAL A 118 -16.91 -34.49 13.56
C VAL A 118 -16.83 -35.31 14.86
N GLU A 119 -17.08 -34.70 16.02
CA GLU A 119 -17.16 -35.38 17.32
C GLU A 119 -18.25 -36.46 17.31
N ASN A 120 -19.43 -36.13 16.79
CA ASN A 120 -20.54 -37.08 16.67
C ASN A 120 -20.17 -38.25 15.75
N TYR A 121 -19.56 -37.98 14.59
CA TYR A 121 -19.08 -39.03 13.69
C TYR A 121 -18.01 -39.90 14.36
N ASN A 122 -17.00 -39.31 14.99
CA ASN A 122 -15.94 -40.04 15.68
C ASN A 122 -16.46 -40.85 16.87
N GLY A 123 -17.53 -40.40 17.55
CA GLY A 123 -18.20 -41.15 18.60
C GLY A 123 -18.81 -42.48 18.15
N THR A 124 -18.99 -42.67 16.83
CA THR A 124 -19.51 -43.92 16.25
C THR A 124 -18.42 -44.90 15.81
N THR A 125 -17.13 -44.63 16.10
CA THR A 125 -16.02 -45.54 15.78
C THR A 125 -16.29 -46.95 16.31
N GLY A 126 -16.04 -47.96 15.47
CA GLY A 126 -16.32 -49.37 15.76
C GLY A 126 -17.74 -49.85 15.43
N GLN A 127 -18.68 -48.95 15.09
CA GLN A 127 -20.02 -49.33 14.66
C GLN A 127 -20.08 -49.68 13.16
N PRO A 128 -20.94 -50.62 12.75
CA PRO A 128 -21.24 -50.86 11.33
C PRO A 128 -22.14 -49.74 10.76
N ASP A 129 -21.99 -49.43 9.48
CA ASP A 129 -22.79 -48.43 8.74
C ASP A 129 -22.80 -47.01 9.35
N ARG A 130 -21.68 -46.31 9.18
CA ARG A 130 -21.46 -44.97 9.73
C ARG A 130 -21.80 -43.84 8.76
N ILE A 131 -22.39 -44.17 7.60
CA ILE A 131 -22.73 -43.19 6.55
C ILE A 131 -23.76 -42.17 7.07
N SER A 132 -24.73 -42.62 7.88
CA SER A 132 -25.74 -41.76 8.51
C SER A 132 -25.12 -40.73 9.47
N SER A 133 -24.05 -41.10 10.17
CA SER A 133 -23.32 -40.23 11.10
C SER A 133 -22.31 -39.33 10.41
N TRP A 134 -21.90 -39.70 9.19
CA TRP A 134 -21.08 -38.87 8.31
C TRP A 134 -21.88 -37.76 7.63
N LEU A 135 -23.12 -38.02 7.25
CA LEU A 135 -23.95 -37.08 6.50
C LEU A 135 -24.02 -35.67 7.13
N PRO A 136 -24.16 -35.51 8.46
CA PRO A 136 -24.08 -34.18 9.09
C PRO A 136 -22.73 -33.48 8.91
N VAL A 137 -21.62 -34.22 8.93
CA VAL A 137 -20.28 -33.65 8.67
C VAL A 137 -20.21 -33.15 7.24
N GLN A 138 -20.69 -33.95 6.30
CA GLN A 138 -20.77 -33.56 4.89
C GLN A 138 -21.64 -32.32 4.70
N GLN A 139 -22.83 -32.27 5.31
CA GLN A 139 -23.73 -31.13 5.21
C GLN A 139 -23.12 -29.84 5.76
N GLU A 140 -22.41 -29.88 6.89
CA GLU A 140 -21.75 -28.68 7.43
C GLU A 140 -20.57 -28.23 6.56
N ILE A 141 -19.84 -29.17 5.96
CA ILE A 141 -18.77 -28.88 4.99
C ILE A 141 -19.36 -28.31 3.69
N GLU A 142 -20.45 -28.88 3.16
CA GLU A 142 -21.15 -28.38 1.97
C GLU A 142 -21.79 -27.02 2.22
N ALA A 143 -22.42 -26.81 3.38
CA ALA A 143 -22.97 -25.52 3.80
C ALA A 143 -21.88 -24.45 4.00
N LEU A 144 -20.63 -24.87 4.21
CA LEU A 144 -19.48 -23.98 4.21
C LEU A 144 -19.04 -23.65 2.77
N ILE A 145 -18.96 -24.66 1.90
CA ILE A 145 -18.26 -24.59 0.61
C ILE A 145 -19.17 -24.17 -0.55
N GLY A 146 -20.47 -24.45 -0.47
CA GLY A 146 -21.47 -24.07 -1.48
C GLY A 146 -21.54 -24.98 -2.72
N ASP A 147 -20.78 -26.09 -2.78
CA ASP A 147 -20.77 -27.06 -3.88
C ASP A 147 -21.03 -28.50 -3.39
N GLU A 148 -21.51 -29.37 -4.28
CA GLU A 148 -21.74 -30.81 -4.04
C GLU A 148 -20.40 -31.54 -3.87
N VAL A 149 -20.06 -31.97 -2.65
CA VAL A 149 -18.73 -32.50 -2.33
C VAL A 149 -18.67 -34.01 -2.57
N ARG A 150 -17.64 -34.50 -3.27
CA ARG A 150 -17.27 -35.93 -3.25
C ARG A 150 -16.34 -36.22 -2.04
N PRO A 151 -16.80 -36.95 -1.00
CA PRO A 151 -16.13 -37.05 0.31
C PRO A 151 -14.70 -37.60 0.28
N GLU A 152 -14.46 -38.61 -0.55
CA GLU A 152 -13.22 -39.41 -0.55
C GLU A 152 -11.98 -38.64 -1.04
N LYS A 153 -12.18 -37.52 -1.75
CA LYS A 153 -11.08 -36.65 -2.23
C LYS A 153 -10.92 -35.35 -1.44
N LEU A 154 -11.92 -34.97 -0.63
CA LEU A 154 -11.94 -33.70 0.09
C LEU A 154 -11.21 -33.77 1.45
N LEU A 155 -11.32 -34.90 2.15
CA LEU A 155 -10.81 -35.05 3.51
C LEU A 155 -9.37 -35.59 3.63
N SER A 156 -8.64 -35.74 2.52
CA SER A 156 -7.24 -36.13 2.59
C SER A 156 -6.37 -35.05 3.27
N GLU A 157 -6.75 -33.77 3.13
CA GLU A 157 -6.17 -32.61 3.84
C GLU A 157 -7.11 -31.39 3.62
N LEU A 158 -8.15 -31.21 4.44
CA LEU A 158 -9.05 -30.05 4.35
C LEU A 158 -8.51 -28.90 5.20
N LYS A 159 -8.26 -27.73 4.58
CA LYS A 159 -7.76 -26.50 5.24
C LYS A 159 -8.84 -25.42 5.24
N ILE A 160 -9.14 -24.89 6.42
CA ILE A 160 -10.13 -23.83 6.62
C ILE A 160 -9.44 -22.64 7.30
N TYR A 161 -9.22 -21.56 6.54
CA TYR A 161 -8.80 -20.27 7.06
C TYR A 161 -10.01 -19.49 7.58
N GLN A 162 -9.81 -18.71 8.64
CA GLN A 162 -10.84 -17.82 9.17
C GLN A 162 -10.39 -16.36 9.03
N ALA A 163 -11.15 -15.58 8.27
CA ALA A 163 -10.94 -14.16 8.07
C ALA A 163 -11.89 -13.36 8.97
N GLY A 164 -11.30 -12.56 9.85
CA GLY A 164 -12.03 -11.64 10.74
C GLY A 164 -11.67 -10.18 10.51
N ALA A 165 -10.61 -9.87 9.77
CA ALA A 165 -10.22 -8.51 9.46
C ALA A 165 -9.71 -8.43 8.02
N PHE A 166 -9.49 -7.22 7.52
CA PHE A 166 -8.83 -7.02 6.24
C PHE A 166 -8.03 -5.71 6.21
N GLY A 167 -6.98 -5.70 5.40
CA GLY A 167 -6.32 -4.49 4.91
C GLY A 167 -6.69 -4.23 3.44
N LEU A 168 -6.19 -3.15 2.87
CA LEU A 168 -6.38 -2.83 1.46
C LEU A 168 -5.02 -2.81 0.73
N ASP A 169 -4.95 -3.52 -0.38
CA ASP A 169 -3.90 -3.38 -1.37
C ASP A 169 -4.36 -2.39 -2.44
N VAL A 170 -3.72 -1.23 -2.52
CA VAL A 170 -4.12 -0.12 -3.39
C VAL A 170 -3.17 -0.03 -4.59
N ARG A 171 -3.75 0.08 -5.78
CA ARG A 171 -3.04 0.18 -7.05
C ARG A 171 -3.65 1.30 -7.89
N GLN A 172 -2.83 1.99 -8.67
CA GLN A 172 -3.32 3.01 -9.61
C GLN A 172 -3.71 2.35 -10.94
N SER A 173 -4.85 2.75 -11.51
CA SER A 173 -5.21 2.42 -12.90
C SER A 173 -5.54 3.69 -13.69
N ILE A 174 -5.67 3.55 -15.02
CA ILE A 174 -6.06 4.62 -15.94
C ILE A 174 -7.42 5.23 -15.54
N GLU A 175 -8.30 4.44 -14.93
CA GLU A 175 -9.63 4.87 -14.47
C GLU A 175 -9.63 5.39 -13.02
N GLY A 176 -8.46 5.54 -12.41
CA GLY A 176 -8.27 5.97 -11.02
C GLY A 176 -7.81 4.84 -10.09
N PRO A 177 -7.73 5.08 -8.78
CA PRO A 177 -7.22 4.08 -7.86
C PRO A 177 -8.18 2.90 -7.73
N ILE A 178 -7.61 1.70 -7.72
CA ILE A 178 -8.28 0.42 -7.49
C ILE A 178 -7.72 -0.14 -6.18
N PHE A 179 -8.58 -0.78 -5.40
CA PHE A 179 -8.17 -1.43 -4.16
C PHE A 179 -8.75 -2.82 -4.07
N ASP A 180 -7.95 -3.75 -3.55
CA ASP A 180 -8.30 -5.14 -3.33
C ASP A 180 -8.15 -5.48 -1.84
N PRO A 181 -9.11 -6.22 -1.25
CA PRO A 181 -9.02 -6.58 0.16
C PRO A 181 -7.98 -7.68 0.40
N VAL A 182 -7.10 -7.45 1.37
CA VAL A 182 -6.15 -8.45 1.88
C VAL A 182 -6.72 -9.04 3.16
N LEU A 183 -7.19 -10.29 3.11
CA LEU A 183 -7.82 -10.94 4.26
C LEU A 183 -6.81 -11.19 5.39
N MET A 184 -7.25 -10.95 6.62
CA MET A 184 -6.49 -11.15 7.85
C MET A 184 -7.28 -11.96 8.87
N GLY A 185 -6.54 -12.63 9.77
CA GLY A 185 -7.16 -13.38 10.86
C GLY A 185 -7.83 -12.47 11.91
N PRO A 186 -8.78 -12.98 12.73
CA PRO A 186 -9.56 -12.18 13.68
C PRO A 186 -8.73 -11.38 14.69
N ALA A 187 -7.65 -11.96 15.23
CA ALA A 187 -6.77 -11.25 16.18
C ALA A 187 -6.06 -10.01 15.59
N ALA A 188 -6.16 -9.74 14.29
CA ALA A 188 -5.65 -8.49 13.74
C ALA A 188 -6.52 -7.27 14.12
N ARG A 189 -7.75 -7.49 14.62
CA ARG A 189 -8.64 -6.43 15.15
C ARG A 189 -8.16 -5.80 16.47
N GLU A 190 -7.17 -6.39 17.12
CA GLU A 190 -6.63 -5.92 18.41
C GLU A 190 -5.67 -4.73 18.26
N SER A 191 -5.34 -4.31 17.02
CA SER A 191 -4.55 -3.09 16.80
C SER A 191 -5.29 -1.86 17.36
N PRO A 192 -4.59 -0.94 18.06
CA PRO A 192 -5.21 0.25 18.64
C PRO A 192 -6.03 1.06 17.62
N ILE A 193 -7.16 1.62 18.05
CA ILE A 193 -7.97 2.56 17.25
C ILE A 193 -7.30 3.95 17.18
N ASP A 194 -6.32 4.22 18.03
CA ASP A 194 -5.86 5.57 18.31
C ASP A 194 -4.59 5.94 17.53
N ASP A 195 -4.54 7.18 17.02
CA ASP A 195 -3.36 7.85 16.43
C ASP A 195 -2.28 8.16 17.50
N THR A 196 -2.34 7.51 18.67
CA THR A 196 -1.28 7.58 19.66
C THR A 196 -0.22 6.54 19.31
N PRO A 197 1.05 6.96 19.13
CA PRO A 197 2.15 6.04 18.97
C PRO A 197 2.31 5.33 20.30
N ASP A 198 1.69 4.15 20.44
CA ASP A 198 1.94 3.29 21.58
C ASP A 198 3.43 2.97 21.57
N ALA A 199 4.03 3.27 22.71
CA ALA A 199 5.46 3.26 22.96
C ALA A 199 6.03 1.84 22.89
N LEU A 200 6.26 1.36 21.68
CA LEU A 200 7.29 0.42 21.31
C LEU A 200 7.78 0.87 19.95
N ASP A 201 8.98 1.47 19.91
CA ASP A 201 9.75 1.77 18.70
C ASP A 201 9.83 0.53 17.81
N ASN A 202 8.86 0.36 16.92
CA ASN A 202 8.86 -0.60 15.83
C ASN A 202 8.53 0.17 14.55
N ASP A 203 9.40 1.12 14.21
CA ASP A 203 9.63 1.57 12.83
C ASP A 203 10.13 0.43 11.91
N ASP A 204 10.25 -0.79 12.44
CA ASP A 204 10.66 -2.02 11.76
C ASP A 204 9.49 -2.88 11.22
N LEU A 205 8.31 -2.29 10.95
CA LEU A 205 7.26 -2.95 10.16
C LEU A 205 7.67 -3.02 8.68
N THR A 206 8.70 -3.81 8.38
CA THR A 206 9.16 -4.17 7.04
C THR A 206 8.03 -4.76 6.18
N GLU A 207 8.11 -4.67 4.85
CA GLU A 207 7.21 -5.37 3.89
C GLU A 207 7.04 -6.87 4.25
N ALA A 208 8.08 -7.49 4.81
CA ALA A 208 8.07 -8.87 5.28
C ALA A 208 7.16 -9.13 6.51
N GLN A 209 6.83 -8.12 7.31
CA GLN A 209 5.85 -8.22 8.40
C GLN A 209 4.42 -7.97 7.91
N ALA A 210 4.22 -7.13 6.90
CA ALA A 210 2.94 -6.95 6.21
C ALA A 210 2.52 -8.23 5.46
N GLU A 211 3.44 -8.86 4.71
CA GLU A 211 3.22 -10.18 4.10
C GLU A 211 2.98 -11.29 5.14
N LYS A 212 3.54 -11.17 6.36
CA LYS A 212 3.25 -12.09 7.50
C LYS A 212 1.88 -11.88 8.14
N SER A 213 1.23 -10.73 7.92
CA SER A 213 -0.09 -10.42 8.49
C SER A 213 -1.25 -10.92 7.61
N ALA A 214 -1.00 -11.11 6.31
CA ALA A 214 -1.95 -11.69 5.38
C ALA A 214 -2.29 -13.14 5.75
N LEU A 215 -3.58 -13.47 5.74
CA LEU A 215 -4.09 -14.79 6.07
C LEU A 215 -3.81 -15.82 4.98
N LEU A 216 -3.80 -15.38 3.72
CA LEU A 216 -3.70 -16.22 2.54
C LEU A 216 -2.34 -16.04 1.86
N ARG A 217 -1.81 -17.11 1.27
CA ARG A 217 -0.64 -17.02 0.39
C ARG A 217 -1.00 -16.26 -0.89
N HIS A 218 -0.01 -15.73 -1.60
CA HIS A 218 -0.22 -14.96 -2.83
C HIS A 218 -1.17 -15.66 -3.83
N SER A 219 -0.90 -16.92 -4.17
CA SER A 219 -1.74 -17.69 -5.11
C SER A 219 -3.17 -17.94 -4.60
N GLU A 220 -3.34 -18.10 -3.29
CA GLU A 220 -4.65 -18.29 -2.65
C GLU A 220 -5.43 -16.96 -2.61
N SER A 221 -4.72 -15.85 -2.40
CA SER A 221 -5.28 -14.49 -2.43
C SER A 221 -5.80 -14.13 -3.83
N GLU A 222 -5.02 -14.40 -4.88
CA GLU A 222 -5.47 -14.19 -6.27
C GLU A 222 -6.74 -14.99 -6.59
N GLN A 223 -6.79 -16.25 -6.17
CA GLN A 223 -7.96 -17.11 -6.36
C GLN A 223 -9.18 -16.59 -5.58
N PHE A 224 -8.97 -16.13 -4.34
CA PHE A 224 -10.01 -15.46 -3.55
C PHE A 224 -10.52 -14.23 -4.28
N LEU A 225 -9.66 -13.29 -4.70
CA LEU A 225 -10.06 -12.05 -5.36
C LEU A 225 -10.84 -12.31 -6.65
N LYS A 226 -10.41 -13.30 -7.44
CA LYS A 226 -11.12 -13.71 -8.66
C LYS A 226 -12.54 -14.16 -8.35
N SER A 227 -12.74 -14.99 -7.31
CA SER A 227 -14.07 -15.46 -6.91
C SER A 227 -14.89 -14.38 -6.20
N PHE A 228 -14.26 -13.56 -5.37
CA PHE A 228 -14.84 -12.46 -4.62
C PHE A 228 -15.46 -11.42 -5.55
N PHE A 229 -14.77 -11.06 -6.63
CA PHE A 229 -15.25 -10.10 -7.63
C PHE A 229 -15.97 -10.73 -8.83
N ALA A 230 -16.12 -12.06 -8.89
CA ALA A 230 -16.77 -12.75 -10.01
C ALA A 230 -18.23 -12.36 -10.20
N ASP A 231 -18.92 -11.99 -9.11
CA ASP A 231 -20.32 -11.62 -9.13
C ASP A 231 -20.58 -10.24 -8.50
N HIS A 232 -21.84 -9.83 -8.56
CA HIS A 232 -22.32 -8.58 -7.98
C HIS A 232 -23.12 -8.81 -6.70
N LEU A 233 -23.02 -10.01 -6.13
CA LEU A 233 -23.76 -10.42 -4.95
C LEU A 233 -22.99 -10.02 -3.69
N SER A 234 -23.71 -10.04 -2.57
CA SER A 234 -23.12 -9.92 -1.23
C SER A 234 -22.01 -10.95 -1.02
N THR A 235 -21.08 -10.61 -0.14
CA THR A 235 -19.91 -11.41 0.19
C THR A 235 -20.35 -12.75 0.76
N ARG A 236 -19.84 -13.82 0.12
CA ARG A 236 -20.19 -15.19 0.45
C ARG A 236 -19.59 -15.56 1.82
N PRO A 237 -20.22 -16.50 2.56
CA PRO A 237 -19.70 -16.98 3.84
C PRO A 237 -18.33 -17.65 3.73
N ALA A 238 -18.02 -18.28 2.60
CA ALA A 238 -16.70 -18.83 2.33
C ALA A 238 -16.34 -18.80 0.85
N TYR A 239 -15.05 -18.96 0.57
CA TYR A 239 -14.46 -19.00 -0.75
C TYR A 239 -13.47 -20.15 -0.89
N VAL A 240 -13.47 -20.77 -2.07
CA VAL A 240 -12.48 -21.80 -2.44
C VAL A 240 -11.23 -21.10 -2.97
N VAL A 241 -10.10 -21.28 -2.29
CA VAL A 241 -8.84 -20.59 -2.62
C VAL A 241 -7.74 -21.53 -3.12
N GLY A 242 -7.95 -22.84 -2.98
CA GLY A 242 -7.03 -23.86 -3.45
C GLY A 242 -7.63 -25.25 -3.37
N ARG A 243 -6.83 -26.27 -3.67
CA ARG A 243 -7.24 -27.67 -3.58
C ARG A 243 -7.50 -28.04 -2.12
N ASN A 244 -8.76 -28.31 -1.77
CA ASN A 244 -9.21 -28.58 -0.40
C ASN A 244 -8.87 -27.44 0.58
N THR A 245 -8.72 -26.20 0.08
CA THR A 245 -8.39 -25.03 0.89
C THR A 245 -9.46 -23.97 0.74
N TYR A 246 -9.99 -23.51 1.87
CA TYR A 246 -11.12 -22.59 1.95
C TYR A 246 -10.82 -21.44 2.90
N VAL A 247 -11.39 -20.28 2.63
CA VAL A 247 -11.42 -19.15 3.57
C VAL A 247 -12.85 -18.82 3.95
N VAL A 248 -13.11 -18.78 5.25
CA VAL A 248 -14.41 -18.47 5.85
C VAL A 248 -14.35 -17.05 6.37
N VAL A 249 -15.32 -16.24 5.98
CA VAL A 249 -15.35 -14.82 6.31
C VAL A 249 -16.41 -14.57 7.37
N GLU A 250 -16.02 -13.92 8.46
CA GLU A 250 -16.94 -13.61 9.56
C GLU A 250 -18.10 -12.69 9.13
N PRO A 251 -19.30 -12.80 9.73
CA PRO A 251 -20.46 -12.01 9.35
C PRO A 251 -20.20 -10.50 9.25
N ASP A 252 -19.55 -9.93 10.25
CA ASP A 252 -19.24 -8.49 10.28
C ASP A 252 -18.18 -8.13 9.22
N THR A 253 -17.18 -8.98 9.03
CA THR A 253 -16.19 -8.81 7.96
C THR A 253 -16.82 -8.92 6.57
N ARG A 254 -17.84 -9.75 6.38
CA ARG A 254 -18.58 -9.84 5.11
C ARG A 254 -19.31 -8.55 4.80
N ALA A 255 -20.02 -7.99 5.79
CA ALA A 255 -20.69 -6.72 5.63
C ALA A 255 -19.68 -5.58 5.34
N ALA A 256 -18.51 -5.59 5.97
CA ALA A 256 -17.45 -4.64 5.65
C ALA A 256 -16.86 -4.84 4.23
N LEU A 257 -16.68 -6.08 3.79
CA LEU A 257 -16.23 -6.40 2.43
C LEU A 257 -17.29 -6.07 1.35
N ASP A 258 -18.58 -6.06 1.70
CA ASP A 258 -19.63 -5.56 0.81
C ASP A 258 -19.50 -4.06 0.55
N VAL A 259 -19.04 -3.29 1.55
CA VAL A 259 -18.67 -1.87 1.37
C VAL A 259 -17.52 -1.75 0.37
N VAL A 260 -16.50 -2.61 0.48
CA VAL A 260 -15.36 -2.65 -0.48
C VAL A 260 -15.85 -2.95 -1.89
N LYS A 261 -16.71 -3.97 -2.08
CA LYS A 261 -17.29 -4.32 -3.39
C LYS A 261 -18.06 -3.16 -4.00
N ARG A 262 -18.87 -2.46 -3.20
CA ARG A 262 -19.66 -1.30 -3.62
C ARG A 262 -18.74 -0.15 -4.05
N LEU A 263 -17.77 0.21 -3.20
CA LEU A 263 -16.89 1.36 -3.44
C LEU A 263 -15.92 1.13 -4.60
N ARG A 264 -15.53 -0.11 -4.90
CA ARG A 264 -14.71 -0.41 -6.08
C ARG A 264 -15.39 -0.03 -7.41
N ARG A 265 -16.72 0.10 -7.42
CA ARG A 265 -17.52 0.53 -8.58
C ARG A 265 -17.95 1.98 -8.50
N ALA A 266 -17.59 2.67 -7.42
CA ALA A 266 -17.94 4.07 -7.23
C ALA A 266 -17.14 4.98 -8.16
N SER A 267 -17.54 6.25 -8.18
CA SER A 267 -16.80 7.31 -8.87
C SER A 267 -15.35 7.37 -8.38
N THR A 268 -14.45 7.86 -9.24
CA THR A 268 -13.02 8.00 -8.91
C THR A 268 -12.79 8.83 -7.64
N THR A 269 -13.61 9.86 -7.43
CA THR A 269 -13.58 10.70 -6.23
C THR A 269 -14.02 9.95 -4.97
N GLU A 270 -15.09 9.15 -5.03
CA GLU A 270 -15.51 8.32 -3.89
C GLU A 270 -14.47 7.24 -3.56
N ARG A 271 -13.86 6.62 -4.58
CA ARG A 271 -12.75 5.67 -4.40
C ARG A 271 -11.57 6.31 -3.68
N GLN A 272 -11.20 7.54 -4.07
CA GLN A 272 -10.13 8.30 -3.41
C GLN A 272 -10.48 8.66 -1.96
N GLN A 273 -11.72 9.07 -1.67
CA GLN A 273 -12.15 9.39 -0.30
C GLN A 273 -12.15 8.15 0.59
N PHE A 274 -12.61 7.01 0.07
CA PHE A 274 -12.55 5.74 0.79
C PHE A 274 -11.12 5.35 1.13
N ILE A 275 -10.19 5.45 0.18
CA ILE A 275 -8.76 5.18 0.42
C ILE A 275 -8.16 6.18 1.41
N LYS A 276 -8.67 7.40 1.55
CA LYS A 276 -8.15 8.34 2.56
C LYS A 276 -8.65 8.03 3.96
N ASN A 277 -9.86 7.52 4.08
CA ASN A 277 -10.46 7.23 5.39
C ASN A 277 -11.39 6.00 5.34
N PRO A 278 -10.84 4.77 5.23
CA PRO A 278 -11.67 3.57 5.10
C PRO A 278 -12.55 3.33 6.33
N ARG A 279 -12.05 3.67 7.52
CA ARG A 279 -12.73 3.44 8.80
C ARG A 279 -14.05 4.19 8.90
N SER A 280 -14.10 5.46 8.48
CA SER A 280 -15.33 6.26 8.53
C SER A 280 -16.44 5.67 7.64
N PHE A 281 -16.08 5.23 6.43
CA PHE A 281 -17.01 4.57 5.51
C PHE A 281 -17.56 3.26 6.07
N LEU A 282 -16.76 2.50 6.82
CA LEU A 282 -17.22 1.28 7.49
C LEU A 282 -18.16 1.59 8.65
N VAL A 283 -17.84 2.57 9.49
CA VAL A 283 -18.70 2.98 10.61
C VAL A 283 -20.04 3.53 10.10
N GLU A 284 -20.02 4.33 9.04
CA GLU A 284 -21.23 4.89 8.43
C GLU A 284 -22.11 3.80 7.79
N ALA A 285 -21.50 2.84 7.10
CA ALA A 285 -22.24 1.74 6.47
C ALA A 285 -22.75 0.69 7.48
N MET A 286 -22.19 0.65 8.70
CA MET A 286 -22.45 -0.38 9.70
C MET A 286 -22.77 0.25 11.08
N PRO A 287 -23.85 1.05 11.19
CA PRO A 287 -24.18 1.79 12.41
C PRO A 287 -24.46 0.86 13.61
N GLU A 288 -24.88 -0.37 13.34
CA GLU A 288 -25.13 -1.41 14.35
C GLU A 288 -23.86 -1.75 15.14
N LEU A 289 -22.69 -1.71 14.49
CA LEU A 289 -21.38 -2.06 15.06
C LEU A 289 -20.64 -0.84 15.64
N GLY A 290 -20.94 0.37 15.15
CA GLY A 290 -20.28 1.61 15.62
C GLY A 290 -18.77 1.54 15.46
N GLU A 291 -18.01 1.98 16.48
CA GLU A 291 -16.54 1.96 16.47
C GLU A 291 -15.93 0.55 16.31
N ALA A 292 -16.67 -0.52 16.64
CA ALA A 292 -16.20 -1.87 16.40
C ALA A 292 -16.07 -2.20 14.90
N ALA A 293 -16.81 -1.49 14.02
CA ALA A 293 -16.66 -1.63 12.57
C ALA A 293 -15.30 -1.11 12.08
N ALA A 294 -14.78 -0.04 12.70
CA ALA A 294 -13.47 0.52 12.35
C ALA A 294 -12.32 -0.47 12.61
N ARG A 295 -12.42 -1.30 13.66
CA ARG A 295 -11.43 -2.34 14.00
C ARG A 295 -11.36 -3.50 13.01
N ILE A 296 -12.38 -3.66 12.15
CA ILE A 296 -12.37 -4.69 11.11
C ILE A 296 -11.32 -4.36 10.04
N PHE A 297 -11.07 -3.07 9.81
CA PHE A 297 -10.02 -2.59 8.93
C PHE A 297 -8.70 -2.42 9.68
N VAL A 298 -7.64 -2.97 9.11
CA VAL A 298 -6.28 -2.91 9.66
C VAL A 298 -5.39 -2.18 8.65
N GLU A 299 -4.74 -1.12 9.11
CA GLU A 299 -3.74 -0.40 8.31
C GLU A 299 -2.49 -1.26 8.17
N THR A 300 -2.03 -1.47 6.93
CA THR A 300 -0.79 -2.20 6.63
C THR A 300 0.33 -1.23 6.28
N PRO A 301 1.62 -1.61 6.41
CA PRO A 301 2.75 -0.77 6.02
C PRO A 301 2.78 -0.32 4.54
N GLN A 302 2.07 -1.00 3.63
CA GLN A 302 1.83 -0.49 2.26
C GLN A 302 1.02 0.82 2.26
N TYR A 303 0.44 1.16 3.40
CA TYR A 303 -0.32 2.36 3.71
C TYR A 303 0.51 3.39 4.49
N SER A 304 1.81 3.16 4.70
CA SER A 304 2.70 4.08 5.40
C SER A 304 3.40 5.04 4.44
N ASP A 305 2.97 6.30 4.52
CA ASP A 305 3.58 7.61 4.18
C ASP A 305 4.33 7.87 2.84
N ARG A 306 4.75 6.89 2.03
CA ARG A 306 5.52 7.18 0.79
C ARG A 306 5.29 6.30 -0.44
N VAL A 307 4.53 5.22 -0.33
CA VAL A 307 4.33 4.27 -1.44
C VAL A 307 2.92 4.44 -1.99
N LYS A 308 2.79 4.95 -3.22
CA LYS A 308 1.49 5.02 -3.92
C LYS A 308 1.06 3.66 -4.48
N GLY A 309 2.00 2.74 -4.69
CA GLY A 309 1.76 1.35 -5.08
C GLY A 309 2.81 0.80 -6.07
N LEU A 310 2.59 -0.43 -6.55
CA LEU A 310 3.30 -1.03 -7.69
C LEU A 310 2.57 -0.65 -8.99
N GLY A 311 3.26 -0.13 -10.00
CA GLY A 311 2.60 0.27 -11.25
C GLY A 311 3.54 0.59 -12.42
N LEU A 312 2.95 1.04 -13.53
CA LEU A 312 3.67 1.57 -14.68
C LEU A 312 4.11 3.00 -14.38
N TRP A 313 5.40 3.30 -14.52
CA TRP A 313 5.91 4.65 -14.31
C TRP A 313 5.26 5.63 -15.29
N GLU A 314 4.47 6.56 -14.78
CA GLU A 314 3.94 7.69 -15.56
C GLU A 314 4.78 8.93 -15.28
N LYS A 315 5.10 9.69 -16.33
CA LYS A 315 5.89 10.92 -16.23
C LYS A 315 5.06 11.99 -15.48
N PRO A 316 5.57 12.61 -14.39
CA PRO A 316 4.83 13.62 -13.65
C PRO A 316 4.41 14.82 -14.53
N ASN A 317 3.18 15.30 -14.36
CA ASN A 317 2.66 16.48 -15.05
C ASN A 317 3.11 17.77 -14.35
N LEU A 318 4.33 18.20 -14.66
CA LEU A 318 4.95 19.39 -14.07
C LEU A 318 4.52 20.68 -14.78
N ALA A 319 3.21 20.99 -14.83
CA ALA A 319 2.70 22.18 -15.52
C ALA A 319 3.29 23.50 -14.99
N TRP A 320 3.69 23.54 -13.70
CA TRP A 320 4.37 24.67 -13.06
C TRP A 320 5.89 24.71 -13.36
N LEU A 321 6.48 23.56 -13.70
CA LEU A 321 7.79 23.47 -14.35
C LEU A 321 7.58 23.55 -15.87
N ALA A 322 6.64 24.38 -16.32
CA ALA A 322 6.72 24.92 -17.66
C ALA A 322 8.13 25.51 -17.77
N ARG A 323 9.00 24.84 -18.52
CA ARG A 323 10.18 25.49 -19.06
C ARG A 323 9.61 26.78 -19.64
N LYS A 324 9.96 27.94 -19.07
CA LYS A 324 9.99 29.15 -19.90
C LYS A 324 10.78 28.69 -21.11
N SER A 325 10.11 28.56 -22.24
CA SER A 325 10.76 28.17 -23.48
C SER A 325 11.89 29.16 -23.64
N THR A 326 13.11 28.74 -23.33
CA THR A 326 14.29 29.39 -23.86
C THR A 326 14.08 29.29 -25.36
N GLY A 327 13.67 30.42 -25.96
CA GLY A 327 13.19 30.52 -27.33
C GLY A 327 14.04 29.66 -28.25
N TRP A 328 13.37 28.72 -28.93
CA TRP A 328 14.03 27.80 -29.86
C TRP A 328 14.21 28.45 -31.24
N LEU A 329 13.71 29.67 -31.44
CA LEU A 329 14.07 30.51 -32.56
C LEU A 329 15.38 31.26 -32.24
N PRO A 330 16.36 31.29 -33.17
CA PRO A 330 17.55 32.11 -33.00
C PRO A 330 17.17 33.59 -32.81
N GLU A 331 18.06 34.40 -32.22
CA GLU A 331 17.85 35.87 -32.07
C GLU A 331 17.52 36.59 -33.40
N GLY A 332 17.72 35.92 -34.54
CA GLY A 332 17.05 36.20 -35.81
C GLY A 332 17.24 35.04 -36.79
N PHE A 333 16.27 34.79 -37.67
CA PHE A 333 16.34 33.83 -38.76
C PHE A 333 15.96 34.48 -40.09
N VAL A 334 16.42 33.92 -41.20
CA VAL A 334 16.20 34.48 -42.54
C VAL A 334 15.00 33.80 -43.20
N LEU A 335 13.93 34.56 -43.46
CA LEU A 335 12.78 34.12 -44.23
C LEU A 335 12.92 34.55 -45.70
N PRO A 336 13.03 33.62 -46.67
CA PRO A 336 13.00 33.96 -48.09
C PRO A 336 11.57 34.27 -48.54
N ILE A 337 11.35 35.47 -49.09
CA ILE A 337 10.08 35.91 -49.68
C ILE A 337 10.36 36.26 -51.14
N GLY A 338 9.94 35.38 -52.06
CA GLY A 338 10.27 35.47 -53.48
C GLY A 338 11.79 35.45 -53.71
N SER A 339 12.35 36.57 -54.19
CA SER A 339 13.81 36.74 -54.41
C SER A 339 14.54 37.45 -53.27
N ARG A 340 13.81 37.91 -52.24
CA ARG A 340 14.37 38.66 -51.10
C ARG A 340 14.53 37.76 -49.88
N ARG A 341 15.42 38.16 -48.98
CA ARG A 341 15.72 37.46 -47.72
C ARG A 341 15.52 38.44 -46.58
N LEU A 342 14.61 38.12 -45.68
CA LEU A 342 14.21 38.99 -44.57
C LEU A 342 14.70 38.38 -43.26
N GLU A 343 15.54 39.11 -42.52
CA GLU A 343 15.96 38.71 -41.17
C GLU A 343 14.87 39.09 -40.17
N LEU A 344 14.33 38.10 -39.48
CA LEU A 344 13.21 38.23 -38.56
C LEU A 344 13.52 37.55 -37.23
N ASP A 345 13.08 38.17 -36.14
CA ASP A 345 12.93 37.57 -34.82
C ASP A 345 11.47 37.11 -34.61
N GLU A 346 11.17 36.58 -33.42
CA GLU A 346 9.82 36.11 -33.05
C GLU A 346 8.76 37.21 -33.17
N ASP A 347 9.10 38.42 -32.72
CA ASP A 347 8.23 39.60 -32.80
C ASP A 347 8.04 40.05 -34.27
N GLY A 348 9.10 40.10 -35.07
CA GLY A 348 9.04 40.45 -36.48
C GLY A 348 8.23 39.46 -37.34
N LEU A 349 8.27 38.16 -37.02
CA LEU A 349 7.44 37.17 -37.69
C LEU A 349 5.95 37.39 -37.38
N ARG A 350 5.62 37.72 -36.13
CA ARG A 350 4.26 38.00 -35.70
C ARG A 350 3.71 39.26 -36.39
N GLU A 351 4.49 40.33 -36.42
CA GLU A 351 4.15 41.57 -37.14
C GLU A 351 3.92 41.32 -38.64
N LEU A 352 4.74 40.47 -39.28
CA LEU A 352 4.59 40.12 -40.70
C LEU A 352 3.32 39.31 -40.95
N ALA A 353 2.99 38.37 -40.07
CA ALA A 353 1.75 37.59 -40.15
C ALA A 353 0.50 38.48 -39.98
N GLU A 354 0.52 39.39 -39.02
CA GLU A 354 -0.56 40.37 -38.81
C GLU A 354 -0.72 41.31 -40.03
N ALA A 355 0.39 41.75 -40.63
CA ALA A 355 0.36 42.56 -41.85
C ALA A 355 -0.20 41.78 -43.06
N ALA A 356 0.09 40.49 -43.17
CA ALA A 356 -0.46 39.62 -44.20
C ALA A 356 -1.96 39.38 -44.01
N GLU A 357 -2.43 39.09 -42.79
CA GLU A 357 -3.87 38.96 -42.48
C GLU A 357 -4.63 40.26 -42.77
N LYS A 358 -4.04 41.40 -42.45
CA LYS A 358 -4.63 42.70 -42.76
C LYS A 358 -4.75 42.90 -44.27
N ALA A 359 -3.70 42.61 -45.03
CA ALA A 359 -3.73 42.71 -46.48
C ALA A 359 -4.78 41.78 -47.12
N ASP A 360 -4.94 40.57 -46.60
CA ASP A 360 -5.98 39.61 -47.03
C ASP A 360 -7.39 40.16 -46.76
N SER A 361 -7.62 40.67 -45.53
CA SER A 361 -8.92 41.22 -45.13
C SER A 361 -9.34 42.47 -45.91
N GLU A 362 -8.35 43.26 -46.36
CA GLU A 362 -8.54 44.47 -47.16
C GLU A 362 -8.51 44.20 -48.67
N GLY A 363 -8.22 42.96 -49.10
CA GLY A 363 -8.11 42.58 -50.51
C GLY A 363 -6.92 43.18 -51.25
N ASN A 364 -5.86 43.55 -50.51
CA ASN A 364 -4.65 44.17 -51.06
C ASN A 364 -3.69 43.11 -51.57
N SER A 365 -3.20 43.27 -52.81
CA SER A 365 -2.23 42.35 -53.42
C SER A 365 -0.82 42.47 -52.85
N ASN A 366 -0.56 43.47 -52.01
CA ASN A 366 0.74 43.76 -51.42
C ASN A 366 0.64 43.86 -49.89
N VAL A 367 1.65 43.32 -49.20
CA VAL A 367 1.83 43.38 -47.74
C VAL A 367 2.92 44.41 -47.46
N SER A 368 2.59 45.50 -46.77
CA SER A 368 3.56 46.51 -46.35
C SER A 368 4.13 46.15 -44.98
N PHE A 369 5.42 45.86 -44.91
CA PHE A 369 6.10 45.45 -43.69
C PHE A 369 7.45 46.16 -43.54
N ARG A 370 7.67 46.81 -42.39
CA ARG A 370 8.89 47.60 -42.06
C ARG A 370 9.31 48.60 -43.15
N GLY A 371 8.35 49.17 -43.88
CA GLY A 371 8.57 50.19 -44.91
C GLY A 371 8.89 49.65 -46.30
N GLU A 372 8.81 48.33 -46.51
CA GLU A 372 8.89 47.69 -47.83
C GLU A 372 7.57 46.98 -48.17
N ASP A 373 7.22 46.97 -49.45
CA ASP A 373 6.05 46.25 -49.95
C ASP A 373 6.48 44.91 -50.56
N TYR A 374 5.85 43.84 -50.08
CA TYR A 374 6.01 42.46 -50.55
C TYR A 374 4.74 41.98 -51.24
N SER A 375 4.86 41.05 -52.20
CA SER A 375 3.68 40.43 -52.81
C SER A 375 2.97 39.55 -51.78
N TYR A 376 1.64 39.68 -51.65
CA TYR A 376 0.86 38.86 -50.72
C TYR A 376 1.05 37.37 -50.96
N ASP A 377 1.03 36.93 -52.22
CA ASP A 377 1.18 35.51 -52.57
C ASP A 377 2.55 34.95 -52.15
N GLU A 378 3.61 35.77 -52.25
CA GLU A 378 4.97 35.35 -51.85
C GLU A 378 5.13 35.30 -50.33
N VAL A 379 4.49 36.21 -49.60
CA VAL A 379 4.48 36.23 -48.13
C VAL A 379 3.66 35.06 -47.58
N ALA A 380 2.49 34.80 -48.17
CA ALA A 380 1.60 33.71 -47.78
C ALA A 380 2.26 32.33 -48.00
N ASP A 381 2.94 32.13 -49.14
CA ASP A 381 3.68 30.88 -49.40
C ASP A 381 4.86 30.71 -48.45
N ALA A 382 5.59 31.78 -48.13
CA ALA A 382 6.69 31.75 -47.17
C ALA A 382 6.22 31.38 -45.75
N LEU A 383 5.13 31.98 -45.26
CA LEU A 383 4.53 31.65 -43.96
C LEU A 383 3.95 30.23 -43.92
N ALA A 384 3.33 29.78 -45.01
CA ALA A 384 2.81 28.42 -45.12
C ALA A 384 3.90 27.35 -45.22
N LYS A 385 5.07 27.67 -45.79
CA LYS A 385 6.26 26.81 -45.77
C LYS A 385 6.83 26.72 -44.36
N LEU A 386 7.03 27.86 -43.70
CA LEU A 386 7.54 27.90 -42.34
C LEU A 386 6.67 27.06 -41.40
N SER A 387 5.35 27.20 -41.51
CA SER A 387 4.38 26.43 -40.72
C SER A 387 4.45 24.92 -40.98
N ARG A 388 4.74 24.51 -42.23
CA ARG A 388 4.92 23.09 -42.60
C ARG A 388 6.24 22.53 -42.08
N ASP A 389 7.33 23.28 -42.20
CA ASP A 389 8.65 22.87 -41.70
C ASP A 389 8.61 22.69 -40.16
N PHE A 390 7.91 23.58 -39.45
CA PHE A 390 7.67 23.42 -38.00
C PHE A 390 6.76 22.23 -37.67
N ALA A 391 5.77 21.91 -38.50
CA ALA A 391 4.91 20.74 -38.30
C ALA A 391 5.65 19.42 -38.56
N GLU A 392 6.57 19.38 -39.54
CA GLU A 392 7.43 18.21 -39.82
C GLU A 392 8.48 18.00 -38.72
N GLU A 393 9.07 19.07 -38.16
CA GLU A 393 9.98 18.96 -37.02
C GLU A 393 9.28 18.52 -35.72
N GLN A 394 8.05 18.98 -35.47
CA GLN A 394 7.23 18.47 -34.36
C GLN A 394 6.80 17.01 -34.56
N GLY A 395 6.55 16.60 -35.82
CA GLY A 395 6.26 15.20 -36.17
C GLY A 395 7.46 14.25 -35.98
N SER A 396 8.70 14.76 -36.05
CA SER A 396 9.91 13.96 -35.80
C SER A 396 10.21 13.67 -34.32
N PHE A 397 9.53 14.37 -33.40
CA PHE A 397 9.59 14.14 -31.96
C PHE A 397 8.36 13.40 -31.39
N GLU A 398 7.39 13.04 -32.23
CA GLU A 398 6.48 11.95 -31.90
C GLU A 398 7.26 10.65 -31.95
N ARG A 399 7.65 10.16 -30.77
CA ARG A 399 8.03 8.76 -30.61
C ARG A 399 6.88 7.93 -31.16
N ASP A 400 7.17 7.19 -32.22
CA ASP A 400 6.37 6.16 -32.84
C ASP A 400 5.48 5.43 -31.80
N THR A 401 4.19 5.78 -31.76
CA THR A 401 3.18 5.06 -30.98
C THR A 401 2.65 3.84 -31.73
N SER A 402 3.21 3.50 -32.90
CA SER A 402 2.96 2.20 -33.50
C SER A 402 3.78 1.14 -32.78
N VAL A 403 3.28 0.72 -31.62
CA VAL A 403 3.67 -0.55 -31.03
C VAL A 403 3.26 -1.63 -32.02
N ASP A 404 4.25 -2.25 -32.65
CA ASP A 404 4.08 -3.51 -33.37
C ASP A 404 3.44 -4.52 -32.38
N PRO A 405 2.18 -4.95 -32.58
CA PRO A 405 1.43 -5.70 -31.57
C PRO A 405 2.06 -7.05 -31.23
N GLU A 406 3.09 -7.50 -31.96
CA GLU A 406 3.84 -8.73 -31.69
C GLU A 406 5.15 -8.54 -30.90
N LYS A 407 5.52 -7.32 -30.49
CA LYS A 407 6.71 -7.05 -29.64
C LYS A 407 6.42 -6.12 -28.46
N GLN A 408 5.49 -6.50 -27.60
CA GLN A 408 5.49 -6.00 -26.22
C GLN A 408 6.50 -6.82 -25.41
N GLU A 409 7.61 -6.19 -25.01
CA GLU A 409 8.33 -6.67 -23.83
C GLU A 409 7.36 -6.57 -22.63
N PRO A 410 7.29 -7.59 -21.76
CA PRO A 410 6.31 -7.61 -20.68
C PRO A 410 6.51 -6.38 -19.78
N ASP A 411 5.42 -5.65 -19.55
CA ASP A 411 5.31 -4.53 -18.63
C ASP A 411 6.04 -4.84 -17.32
N ARG A 412 7.19 -4.20 -17.13
CA ARG A 412 7.96 -4.33 -15.90
C ARG A 412 7.36 -3.38 -14.88
N ASN A 413 6.62 -3.93 -13.93
CA ASN A 413 6.16 -3.21 -12.74
C ASN A 413 7.33 -2.50 -12.07
N VAL A 414 7.20 -1.19 -11.86
CA VAL A 414 8.15 -0.38 -11.09
C VAL A 414 7.46 0.10 -9.82
N LEU A 415 8.24 0.27 -8.74
CA LEU A 415 7.75 0.92 -7.53
C LEU A 415 7.45 2.39 -7.84
N ILE A 416 6.19 2.82 -7.69
CA ILE A 416 5.80 4.22 -7.84
C ILE A 416 5.87 4.88 -6.47
N ILE A 417 6.86 5.76 -6.33
CA ILE A 417 7.16 6.49 -5.11
C ILE A 417 6.43 7.83 -5.16
N ASP A 418 5.85 8.28 -4.04
CA ASP A 418 5.39 9.67 -3.93
C ASP A 418 6.60 10.60 -3.95
N ASP A 419 6.74 11.39 -5.00
CA ASP A 419 7.89 12.25 -5.25
C ASP A 419 7.81 13.59 -4.48
N HIS A 420 6.71 13.82 -3.75
CA HIS A 420 6.38 15.05 -3.02
C HIS A 420 6.57 16.34 -3.86
N ILE A 421 6.46 16.23 -5.20
CA ILE A 421 6.76 17.35 -6.09
C ILE A 421 5.74 18.49 -5.93
N GLU A 422 4.47 18.18 -5.64
CA GLU A 422 3.42 19.17 -5.36
C GLU A 422 3.38 19.61 -3.89
N GLU A 423 3.89 18.78 -2.97
CA GLU A 423 3.89 18.99 -1.51
C GLU A 423 5.16 19.64 -0.95
N ALA A 424 6.14 19.99 -1.77
CA ALA A 424 7.39 20.60 -1.31
C ALA A 424 7.21 21.88 -0.44
N SER A 425 6.00 22.42 -0.36
CA SER A 425 5.62 23.53 0.53
C SER A 425 5.25 23.12 1.97
N SER A 426 5.00 21.85 2.27
CA SER A 426 4.47 21.37 3.56
C SER A 426 5.35 20.35 4.29
N ALA A 427 6.63 20.20 3.94
CA ALA A 427 7.56 19.45 4.77
C ALA A 427 7.68 20.13 6.15
N SER A 428 7.03 19.55 7.16
CA SER A 428 7.14 19.98 8.57
C SER A 428 8.59 19.80 9.02
N THR A 429 9.42 20.81 8.81
CA THR A 429 10.80 20.85 9.26
C THR A 429 10.83 21.16 10.76
N ARG A 430 10.96 20.12 11.60
CA ARG A 430 11.31 20.32 13.00
C ARG A 430 12.77 20.74 13.07
N GLN A 431 13.01 22.02 13.36
CA GLN A 431 14.37 22.55 13.53
C GLN A 431 15.11 21.76 14.61
N ARG A 432 16.27 21.20 14.25
CA ARG A 432 17.13 20.45 15.18
C ARG A 432 17.75 21.45 16.16
N ARG A 433 17.29 21.45 17.41
CA ARG A 433 17.81 22.34 18.48
C ARG A 433 19.19 21.87 18.94
N MET A 434 20.23 22.24 18.17
CA MET A 434 21.62 21.91 18.51
C MET A 434 22.58 23.05 18.17
N GLU A 435 23.54 23.30 19.07
CA GLU A 435 24.70 24.15 18.80
C GLU A 435 25.79 23.30 18.15
N MET A 436 26.08 23.58 16.88
CA MET A 436 27.16 22.93 16.15
C MET A 436 28.03 23.96 15.44
N PRO A 437 29.35 23.73 15.34
CA PRO A 437 30.24 24.59 14.58
C PRO A 437 29.85 24.57 13.09
N GLN A 438 29.50 25.73 12.52
CA GLN A 438 29.25 25.89 11.07
C GLN A 438 30.56 26.17 10.31
N VAL A 439 31.65 25.62 10.81
CA VAL A 439 33.00 25.86 10.31
C VAL A 439 33.47 24.60 9.61
N PHE A 440 34.12 24.78 8.46
CA PHE A 440 34.70 23.69 7.70
C PHE A 440 35.72 22.91 8.57
N PRO A 441 35.69 21.57 8.59
CA PRO A 441 36.52 20.76 9.46
C PRO A 441 37.94 20.63 8.91
N SER A 442 38.71 21.73 8.95
CA SER A 442 40.10 21.78 8.45
C SER A 442 41.05 20.85 9.21
N ASP A 443 40.66 20.41 10.41
CA ASP A 443 41.36 19.39 11.20
C ASP A 443 41.16 17.97 10.65
N LEU A 444 40.03 17.68 10.01
CA LEU A 444 39.69 16.36 9.45
C LEU A 444 39.92 16.26 7.94
N VAL A 445 40.04 17.40 7.25
CA VAL A 445 40.21 17.47 5.80
C VAL A 445 41.59 18.04 5.49
N ARG A 446 42.42 17.24 4.81
CA ARG A 446 43.79 17.59 4.38
C ARG A 446 43.85 18.65 3.30
N THR A 447 42.79 18.75 2.49
CA THR A 447 42.73 19.65 1.33
C THR A 447 42.09 20.97 1.68
N ASP A 448 42.75 22.07 1.35
CA ASP A 448 42.20 23.40 1.54
C ASP A 448 40.99 23.61 0.62
N PRO A 449 39.79 23.90 1.18
CA PRO A 449 38.59 24.07 0.39
C PRO A 449 38.60 25.43 -0.33
N LYS A 450 38.13 25.43 -1.58
CA LYS A 450 37.80 26.66 -2.31
C LYS A 450 36.63 27.38 -1.63
N ARG A 451 36.49 28.68 -1.87
CA ARG A 451 35.43 29.51 -1.27
C ARG A 451 34.03 28.92 -1.45
N HIS A 452 33.68 28.49 -2.66
CA HIS A 452 32.37 27.89 -2.94
C HIS A 452 32.16 26.56 -2.20
N GLN A 453 33.23 25.81 -1.91
CA GLN A 453 33.16 24.56 -1.15
C GLN A 453 32.93 24.82 0.35
N GLN A 454 33.49 25.91 0.88
CA GLN A 454 33.19 26.36 2.26
C GLN A 454 31.73 26.84 2.37
N GLU A 455 31.25 27.56 1.36
CA GLU A 455 29.85 28.02 1.29
C GLU A 455 28.89 26.83 1.16
N GLY A 456 29.18 25.87 0.28
CA GLY A 456 28.41 24.63 0.14
C GLY A 456 28.40 23.78 1.41
N PHE A 457 29.53 23.67 2.10
CA PHE A 457 29.60 23.01 3.41
C PHE A 457 28.72 23.70 4.46
N LYS A 458 28.80 25.03 4.58
CA LYS A 458 27.94 25.79 5.50
C LYS A 458 26.47 25.57 5.20
N TRP A 459 26.11 25.54 3.92
CA TRP A 459 24.75 25.25 3.48
C TRP A 459 24.30 23.85 3.90
N PHE A 460 25.14 22.82 3.77
CA PHE A 460 24.83 21.47 4.27
C PHE A 460 24.55 21.46 5.77
N VAL A 461 25.40 22.12 6.56
CA VAL A 461 25.22 22.22 8.01
C VAL A 461 23.90 22.95 8.34
N MET A 462 23.59 24.04 7.65
CA MET A 462 22.34 24.78 7.86
C MET A 462 21.11 23.95 7.48
N ALA A 463 21.12 23.28 6.33
CA ALA A 463 20.01 22.45 5.89
C ALA A 463 19.77 21.30 6.89
N TRP A 464 20.85 20.67 7.35
CA TRP A 464 20.74 19.69 8.41
C TRP A 464 20.19 20.30 9.71
N LYS A 465 20.69 21.46 10.18
CA LYS A 465 20.14 22.10 11.39
C LYS A 465 18.67 22.48 11.27
N SER A 466 18.23 22.88 10.08
CA SER A 466 16.85 23.27 9.82
C SER A 466 15.88 22.08 9.81
N GLY A 467 16.36 20.84 9.95
CA GLY A 467 15.48 19.67 10.00
C GLY A 467 15.13 19.10 8.63
N TYR A 468 15.82 19.53 7.56
CA TYR A 468 15.61 18.93 6.26
C TYR A 468 16.02 17.44 6.29
N PRO A 469 15.23 16.55 5.65
CA PRO A 469 15.56 15.12 5.57
C PRO A 469 16.71 14.84 4.59
N GLY A 470 16.97 15.76 3.65
CA GLY A 470 18.04 15.64 2.67
C GLY A 470 18.19 16.92 1.85
N VAL A 471 19.20 16.94 0.99
CA VAL A 471 19.53 18.07 0.10
C VAL A 471 19.96 17.56 -1.27
N LEU A 472 19.65 18.32 -2.32
CA LEU A 472 20.10 18.05 -3.68
C LEU A 472 21.24 19.00 -4.04
N LEU A 473 22.46 18.46 -4.15
CA LEU A 473 23.64 19.23 -4.57
C LEU A 473 23.81 19.14 -6.10
N ALA A 474 23.31 20.14 -6.81
CA ALA A 474 23.30 20.23 -8.28
C ALA A 474 24.29 21.25 -8.86
N ASP A 475 25.47 21.37 -8.23
CA ASP A 475 26.57 22.19 -8.75
C ASP A 475 27.11 21.65 -10.08
N ASP A 476 27.73 22.52 -10.89
CA ASP A 476 28.41 22.16 -12.13
C ASP A 476 29.45 21.03 -11.96
N MET A 477 29.72 20.32 -13.06
CA MET A 477 30.72 19.26 -13.09
C MET A 477 32.12 19.83 -12.77
N GLY A 478 32.89 19.13 -11.93
CA GLY A 478 34.26 19.52 -11.59
C GLY A 478 34.41 20.49 -10.40
N LEU A 479 33.31 20.93 -9.77
CA LEU A 479 33.38 21.84 -8.60
C LEU A 479 33.79 21.15 -7.27
N GLY A 480 34.03 19.84 -7.28
CA GLY A 480 34.48 19.09 -6.10
C GLY A 480 33.33 18.72 -5.15
N LYS A 481 32.19 18.30 -5.69
CA LYS A 481 31.02 17.83 -4.91
C LYS A 481 31.38 16.69 -3.95
N THR A 482 32.25 15.78 -4.39
CA THR A 482 32.75 14.67 -3.55
C THR A 482 33.48 15.18 -2.31
N LEU A 483 34.38 16.16 -2.47
CA LEU A 483 35.09 16.79 -1.34
C LEU A 483 34.10 17.45 -0.36
N GLN A 484 33.13 18.21 -0.88
CA GLN A 484 32.12 18.85 -0.03
C GLN A 484 31.32 17.82 0.78
N ALA A 485 30.87 16.74 0.14
CA ALA A 485 30.13 15.65 0.79
C ALA A 485 30.98 14.93 1.84
N LEU A 486 32.21 14.54 1.49
CA LEU A 486 33.14 13.87 2.41
C LEU A 486 33.47 14.74 3.63
N SER A 487 33.66 16.05 3.43
CA SER A 487 33.88 17.02 4.51
C SER A 487 32.69 17.09 5.45
N PHE A 488 31.46 17.11 4.90
CA PHE A 488 30.24 17.06 5.70
C PHE A 488 30.13 15.76 6.50
N LEU A 489 30.43 14.60 5.92
CA LEU A 489 30.35 13.31 6.61
C LEU A 489 31.38 13.19 7.76
N ALA A 490 32.62 13.67 7.54
CA ALA A 490 33.66 13.68 8.58
C ALA A 490 33.27 14.61 9.75
N TRP A 491 32.77 15.81 9.42
CA TRP A 491 32.21 16.73 10.41
C TRP A 491 31.02 16.10 11.14
N PHE A 492 30.09 15.48 10.41
CA PHE A 492 28.90 14.86 10.99
C PHE A 492 29.28 13.76 11.97
N ARG A 493 30.18 12.84 11.61
CA ARG A 493 30.63 11.76 12.49
C ARG A 493 31.25 12.28 13.80
N THR A 494 32.08 13.32 13.71
CA THR A 494 32.79 13.86 14.89
C THR A 494 31.83 14.56 15.85
N ASN A 495 30.85 15.29 15.32
CA ASN A 495 29.91 16.04 16.15
C ASN A 495 28.73 15.18 16.61
N ARG A 496 28.32 14.19 15.80
CA ARG A 496 28.10 12.80 16.20
C ARG A 496 27.81 12.48 17.65
N SER A 497 28.90 12.15 18.33
CA SER A 497 28.89 11.58 19.67
C SER A 497 28.51 12.61 20.73
N ALA A 498 28.68 13.90 20.46
CA ALA A 498 28.15 14.97 21.30
C ALA A 498 26.60 15.07 21.21
N MET A 499 25.97 14.38 20.25
CA MET A 499 24.51 14.25 20.11
C MET A 499 23.91 13.16 21.02
N ALA A 500 24.72 12.27 21.62
CA ALA A 500 24.27 11.05 22.31
C ALA A 500 23.81 11.26 23.77
N THR A 501 23.68 12.50 24.25
CA THR A 501 23.00 12.79 25.53
C THR A 501 21.48 12.81 25.29
N GLY A 502 20.89 11.63 25.07
CA GLY A 502 19.43 11.42 25.18
C GLY A 502 18.69 10.97 23.91
N SER A 503 19.29 11.03 22.72
CA SER A 503 18.63 10.65 21.46
C SER A 503 19.44 9.62 20.66
N THR A 504 18.89 8.43 20.47
CA THR A 504 19.47 7.32 19.68
C THR A 504 19.29 7.46 18.15
N GLU A 505 18.57 8.49 17.71
CA GLU A 505 18.09 8.69 16.33
C GLU A 505 19.21 8.69 15.25
N PHE A 506 20.46 9.05 15.59
CA PHE A 506 21.57 9.21 14.63
C PHE A 506 22.78 8.31 14.91
N ALA A 507 22.59 7.21 15.67
CA ALA A 507 23.67 6.31 16.08
C ALA A 507 24.13 5.31 14.99
N GLY A 508 23.47 5.27 13.84
CA GLY A 508 23.73 4.29 12.77
C GLY A 508 24.99 4.55 11.91
N PRO A 509 25.40 3.57 11.09
CA PRO A 509 26.50 3.75 10.13
C PRO A 509 26.14 4.76 9.02
N ILE A 510 27.16 5.36 8.40
CA ILE A 510 27.00 6.22 7.22
C ILE A 510 27.06 5.33 5.96
N LEU A 511 26.09 5.44 5.07
CA LEU A 511 26.05 4.73 3.80
C LEU A 511 26.29 5.69 2.63
N ILE A 512 27.28 5.37 1.78
CA ILE A 512 27.50 6.05 0.50
C ILE A 512 27.05 5.11 -0.61
N VAL A 513 26.12 5.58 -1.45
CA VAL A 513 25.65 4.86 -2.63
C VAL A 513 26.11 5.63 -3.88
N ALA A 514 26.82 4.93 -4.76
CA ALA A 514 27.27 5.46 -6.04
C ALA A 514 27.32 4.34 -7.09
N PRO A 515 27.31 4.65 -8.39
CA PRO A 515 27.58 3.68 -9.45
C PRO A 515 28.85 2.88 -9.16
N THR A 516 28.85 1.59 -9.46
CA THR A 516 29.98 0.68 -9.18
C THR A 516 31.31 1.21 -9.72
N ALA A 517 31.28 1.87 -10.88
CA ALA A 517 32.46 2.49 -11.51
C ALA A 517 33.05 3.65 -10.69
N LEU A 518 32.25 4.32 -9.86
CA LEU A 518 32.66 5.50 -9.07
C LEU A 518 33.06 5.15 -7.63
N LEU A 519 32.66 3.99 -7.09
CA LEU A 519 32.95 3.62 -5.70
C LEU A 519 34.44 3.62 -5.37
N ARG A 520 35.28 3.11 -6.29
CA ARG A 520 36.76 3.17 -6.15
C ARG A 520 37.29 4.61 -6.18
N ASN A 521 36.64 5.50 -6.93
CA ASN A 521 37.02 6.91 -6.95
C ASN A 521 36.66 7.58 -5.62
N TRP A 522 35.50 7.30 -5.06
CA TRP A 522 35.10 7.79 -3.74
C TRP A 522 36.07 7.37 -2.63
N GLN A 523 36.53 6.11 -2.65
CA GLN A 523 37.56 5.63 -1.72
C GLN A 523 38.87 6.41 -1.86
N LYS A 524 39.37 6.54 -3.09
CA LYS A 524 40.60 7.29 -3.38
C LYS A 524 40.50 8.76 -2.96
N GLU A 525 39.36 9.39 -3.22
CA GLU A 525 39.07 10.76 -2.82
C GLU A 525 39.08 10.89 -1.28
N ALA A 526 38.47 9.95 -0.57
CA ALA A 526 38.50 9.92 0.90
C ALA A 526 39.93 9.77 1.44
N GLU A 527 40.71 8.84 0.91
CA GLU A 527 42.12 8.62 1.30
C GLU A 527 43.01 9.83 1.01
N THR A 528 42.75 10.53 -0.10
CA THR A 528 43.52 11.70 -0.53
C THR A 528 43.17 12.92 0.31
N HIS A 529 41.88 13.17 0.51
CA HIS A 529 41.40 14.45 1.02
C HIS A 529 41.13 14.46 2.52
N LEU A 530 40.91 13.31 3.16
CA LEU A 530 40.62 13.25 4.59
C LEU A 530 41.82 12.79 5.41
N GLN A 531 41.81 13.11 6.71
CA GLN A 531 42.73 12.52 7.66
C GLN A 531 42.48 11.03 7.84
N GLU A 532 43.49 10.34 8.37
CA GLU A 532 43.36 8.94 8.77
C GLU A 532 42.29 8.84 9.86
N ASP A 533 41.39 7.86 9.73
CA ASP A 533 40.22 7.70 10.59
C ASP A 533 39.27 8.92 10.63
N ALA A 534 39.17 9.74 9.58
CA ALA A 534 38.15 10.80 9.53
C ALA A 534 36.71 10.25 9.38
N LEU A 535 36.54 9.12 8.67
CA LEU A 535 35.24 8.48 8.43
C LEU A 535 34.98 7.23 9.27
N GLY A 536 36.00 6.65 9.91
CA GLY A 536 35.85 5.45 10.73
C GLY A 536 36.21 4.20 9.95
N ASP A 537 35.72 3.08 10.47
CA ASP A 537 35.82 1.79 9.80
C ASP A 537 34.95 1.78 8.54
N CYS A 538 35.59 1.93 7.38
CA CYS A 538 34.93 1.88 6.08
C CYS A 538 34.77 0.42 5.61
N VAL A 539 33.53 -0.03 5.37
CA VAL A 539 33.23 -1.38 4.87
C VAL A 539 32.74 -1.33 3.42
N GLU A 540 33.30 -2.18 2.58
CA GLU A 540 32.92 -2.29 1.17
C GLU A 540 31.65 -3.14 0.98
N ALA A 541 30.54 -2.48 0.67
CA ALA A 541 29.27 -3.14 0.36
C ALA A 541 29.09 -3.47 -1.13
N PHE A 542 30.17 -3.84 -1.85
CA PHE A 542 30.10 -4.19 -3.27
C PHE A 542 31.12 -5.26 -3.67
N GLY A 543 30.84 -5.97 -4.77
CA GLY A 543 31.73 -7.00 -5.31
C GLY A 543 32.06 -8.10 -4.29
N PRO A 544 33.34 -8.52 -4.18
CA PRO A 544 33.76 -9.51 -3.18
C PRO A 544 33.57 -9.08 -1.73
N GLY A 545 33.50 -7.77 -1.46
CA GLY A 545 33.33 -7.19 -0.12
C GLY A 545 31.99 -7.53 0.53
N LEU A 546 30.95 -7.78 -0.26
CA LEU A 546 29.62 -8.20 0.21
C LEU A 546 29.65 -9.46 1.08
N ARG A 547 30.66 -10.33 0.92
CA ARG A 547 30.82 -11.53 1.76
C ARG A 547 31.16 -11.21 3.21
N ARG A 548 31.65 -10.02 3.52
CA ARG A 548 31.99 -9.58 4.89
C ARG A 548 30.78 -8.98 5.63
N LEU A 549 29.67 -8.76 4.92
CA LEU A 549 28.42 -8.21 5.45
C LEU A 549 27.32 -9.29 5.65
N ARG A 550 27.59 -10.53 5.22
CA ARG A 550 26.79 -11.72 5.54
C ARG A 550 27.41 -12.42 6.73
#